data_AF-A0A8G1ZJ42-F1
#
_entry.id   AF-A0A8G1ZJ42-F1
#
_cell.length_a   1.000
_cell.length_b   1.000
_cell.length_c   1.000
_cell.angle_alpha   90.00
_cell.angle_beta   90.00
_cell.angle_gamma   90.00
#
_symmetry.space_group_name_H-M   'P 1'
#
loop_
_entity.id
_entity.type
_entity.pdbx_description
1 polymer ?
#
loop_
_entity_poly.entity_id
_entity_poly.type
_entity_poly.pdbx_seq_one_letter_code
_entity_poly.pdbx_strand_id
1 'polypeptide(L)' 'MTKHERIATRKATNLSLDVDLVADAKELGINLSRACEDALRREIGLERGRRWKKDNAAGIAASNAYVEKHGLPLEKYRQF' A
#
# COMPACT_ATOMS: atom_id res chain seq x y z
N MET A 1 -16.93 9.47 -20.76
CA MET A 1 -15.64 9.04 -20.18
C MET A 1 -15.79 7.59 -19.74
N THR A 2 -15.38 6.65 -20.59
CA THR A 2 -15.54 5.21 -20.38
C THR A 2 -14.50 4.72 -19.36
N LYS A 3 -15.00 4.33 -18.19
CA LYS A 3 -14.26 3.59 -17.17
C LYS A 3 -13.75 2.32 -17.85
N HIS A 4 -12.46 2.27 -18.15
CA HIS A 4 -11.83 1.05 -18.63
C HIS A 4 -11.84 0.08 -17.45
N GLU A 5 -12.86 -0.77 -17.38
CA GLU A 5 -12.77 -2.02 -16.65
C GLU A 5 -11.63 -2.79 -17.28
N ARG A 6 -10.44 -2.64 -16.71
CA ARG A 6 -9.37 -3.58 -16.98
C ARG A 6 -9.88 -4.94 -16.55
N ILE A 7 -10.29 -5.75 -17.51
CA ILE A 7 -10.29 -7.20 -17.34
C ILE A 7 -8.90 -7.51 -16.81
N ALA A 8 -8.82 -7.84 -15.53
CA ALA A 8 -7.57 -8.07 -14.84
C ALA A 8 -7.00 -9.38 -15.36
N THR A 9 -6.34 -9.32 -16.52
CA THR A 9 -5.62 -10.43 -17.11
C THR A 9 -4.49 -10.79 -16.16
N ARG A 10 -4.71 -11.84 -15.35
CA ARG A 10 -3.66 -12.39 -14.50
C ARG A 10 -2.57 -12.92 -15.39
N LYS A 11 -1.34 -12.47 -15.16
CA LYS A 11 -0.17 -13.01 -15.86
C LYS A 11 0.45 -14.10 -14.99
N ALA A 12 0.48 -15.33 -15.50
CA ALA A 12 1.23 -16.40 -14.87
C ALA A 12 2.71 -15.98 -14.76
N THR A 13 3.27 -16.10 -13.56
CA THR A 13 4.64 -15.70 -13.26
C THR A 13 5.32 -16.87 -12.56
N ASN A 14 6.40 -17.38 -13.16
CA ASN A 14 7.21 -18.43 -12.54
C ASN A 14 8.14 -17.79 -11.50
N LEU A 15 8.10 -18.31 -10.28
CA LEU A 15 8.92 -17.86 -9.16
C LEU A 15 9.41 -19.07 -8.37
N SER A 16 10.60 -18.96 -7.80
CA SER A 16 11.18 -20.01 -6.95
C SER A 16 10.89 -19.69 -5.49
N LEU A 17 10.38 -20.67 -4.75
CA LEU A 17 10.15 -20.61 -3.31
C LEU A 17 10.87 -21.77 -2.65
N ASP A 18 11.03 -21.64 -1.34
CA ASP A 18 11.43 -22.74 -0.48
C ASP A 18 10.49 -23.94 -0.67
N VAL A 19 11.06 -25.13 -0.84
CA VAL A 19 10.33 -26.35 -1.15
C VAL A 19 9.48 -26.80 0.04
N ASP A 20 9.98 -26.65 1.26
CA ASP A 20 9.29 -27.05 2.48
C ASP A 20 8.10 -26.12 2.71
N LEU A 21 8.27 -24.82 2.49
CA LEU A 21 7.18 -23.85 2.58
C LEU A 21 6.05 -24.13 1.58
N VAL A 22 6.39 -24.56 0.36
CA VAL A 22 5.40 -24.94 -0.66
C VAL A 22 4.70 -26.25 -0.29
N ALA A 23 5.41 -27.21 0.31
CA ALA A 23 4.82 -28.46 0.79
C ALA A 23 3.83 -28.18 1.93
N ASP A 24 4.24 -27.41 2.94
CA ASP A 24 3.40 -27.00 4.07
C ASP A 24 2.14 -26.28 3.61
N ALA A 25 2.30 -25.31 2.68
CA ALA A 25 1.16 -24.57 2.14
C ALA A 25 0.15 -25.49 1.43
N LYS A 26 0.62 -26.52 0.72
CA LYS A 26 -0.26 -27.50 0.07
C LYS A 26 -0.96 -28.39 1.08
N GLU A 27 -0.25 -28.87 2.10
CA GLU A 27 -0.82 -29.70 3.17
C GLU A 27 -1.92 -28.95 3.93
N LEU A 28 -1.69 -27.66 4.20
CA LEU A 28 -2.64 -26.78 4.87
C LEU A 28 -3.76 -26.24 3.96
N GLY A 29 -3.79 -26.62 2.67
CA GLY A 29 -4.80 -26.15 1.72
C GLY A 29 -4.73 -24.65 1.39
N ILE A 30 -3.57 -24.02 1.60
CA ILE A 30 -3.35 -22.60 1.34
C ILE A 30 -3.23 -22.36 -0.17
N ASN A 31 -4.02 -21.41 -0.67
CA ASN A 31 -3.91 -20.97 -2.07
C ASN A 31 -2.66 -20.09 -2.26
N LEU A 32 -1.55 -20.72 -2.66
CA LEU A 32 -0.26 -20.07 -2.84
C LEU A 32 -0.32 -18.84 -3.74
N SER A 33 -1.03 -18.92 -4.87
CA SER A 33 -1.14 -17.79 -5.82
C SER A 33 -1.80 -16.57 -5.16
N ARG A 34 -2.90 -16.79 -4.42
CA ARG A 34 -3.60 -15.72 -3.71
C ARG A 34 -2.76 -15.15 -2.57
N ALA A 35 -2.13 -16.02 -1.79
CA ALA A 35 -1.26 -15.60 -0.68
C ALA A 35 -0.09 -14.73 -1.17
N CYS A 36 0.58 -15.14 -2.26
CA CYS A 36 1.64 -14.36 -2.88
C CYS A 36 1.13 -13.02 -3.44
N GLU A 37 -0.04 -13.00 -4.08
CA GLU A 37 -0.62 -11.77 -4.63
C GLU A 37 -0.95 -10.76 -3.53
N ASP A 38 -1.54 -11.21 -2.43
CA ASP A 38 -1.91 -10.36 -1.30
C ASP A 38 -0.67 -9.83 -0.56
N ALA A 39 0.34 -10.68 -0.35
CA ALA A 39 1.62 -10.25 0.19
C ALA A 39 2.28 -9.20 -0.70
N LEU A 40 2.33 -9.42 -2.02
CA LEU A 40 2.93 -8.49 -2.97
C LEU A 40 2.18 -7.15 -3.02
N ARG A 41 0.84 -7.15 -2.97
CA ARG A 41 0.05 -5.92 -2.86
C ARG A 41 0.43 -5.12 -1.63
N ARG A 42 0.55 -5.78 -0.48
CA ARG A 42 0.93 -5.13 0.78
C ARG A 42 2.30 -4.50 0.68
N GLU A 43 3.31 -5.25 0.23
CA GLU A 43 4.68 -4.74 0.10
C GLU A 43 4.78 -3.57 -0.89
N ILE A 44 4.09 -3.66 -2.04
CA ILE A 44 4.00 -2.55 -3.00
C ILE A 44 3.34 -1.31 -2.36
N GLY A 45 2.28 -1.51 -1.58
CA GLY A 45 1.59 -0.43 -0.87
C GLY A 45 2.50 0.28 0.14
N LEU A 46 3.24 -0.49 0.93
CA LEU A 46 4.22 0.03 1.90
C LEU A 46 5.31 0.83 1.20
N GLU A 47 5.90 0.29 0.14
CA GLU A 47 6.97 0.95 -0.60
C GLU A 47 6.49 2.23 -1.30
N ARG A 48 5.29 2.21 -1.90
CA ARG A 48 4.66 3.41 -2.46
C ARG A 48 4.42 4.47 -1.39
N GLY A 49 3.90 4.07 -0.23
CA GLY A 49 3.70 4.97 0.90
C GLY A 49 5.02 5.58 1.39
N ARG A 50 6.09 4.78 1.48
CA ARG A 50 7.42 5.25 1.84
C ARG A 50 7.95 6.30 0.86
N ARG A 51 7.85 6.02 -0.45
CA ARG A 51 8.27 6.97 -1.50
C ARG A 51 7.45 8.25 -1.45
N TRP A 52 6.13 8.13 -1.36
CA TRP A 52 5.26 9.31 -1.28
C TRP A 52 5.62 10.20 -0.09
N LYS A 53 5.85 9.64 1.10
CA LYS A 53 6.29 10.42 2.28
C LYS A 53 7.61 11.14 2.03
N LYS A 54 8.57 10.48 1.38
CA LYS A 54 9.85 11.08 1.02
C LYS A 54 9.66 12.26 0.06
N ASP A 55 8.87 12.05 -0.99
CA ASP A 55 8.64 13.04 -2.05
C ASP A 55 7.86 14.25 -1.53
N ASN A 56 6.96 14.03 -0.55
CA ASN A 56 6.12 15.08 0.04
C ASN A 56 6.67 15.64 1.36
N ALA A 57 7.86 15.21 1.80
CA ALA A 57 8.42 15.59 3.10
C ALA A 57 8.51 17.11 3.28
N ALA A 58 8.93 17.84 2.24
CA ALA A 58 9.04 19.30 2.28
C ALA A 58 7.66 19.96 2.43
N GLY A 59 6.64 19.48 1.71
CA GLY A 59 5.28 20.00 1.81
C GLY A 59 4.65 19.74 3.18
N ILE A 60 4.87 18.54 3.72
CA ILE A 60 4.42 18.17 5.07
C ILE A 60 5.11 19.05 6.11
N ALA A 61 6.43 19.25 6.01
CA ALA A 61 7.18 20.11 6.93
C ALA A 61 6.70 21.56 6.89
N ALA A 62 6.46 22.10 5.68
CA ALA A 62 5.92 23.45 5.51
C ALA A 62 4.51 23.59 6.12
N SER A 63 3.65 22.59 5.92
CA SER A 63 2.31 22.57 6.51
C SER A 63 2.35 22.49 8.04
N ASN A 64 3.20 21.64 8.60
CA ASN A 64 3.39 21.53 10.05
C ASN A 64 3.90 22.84 10.66
N ALA A 65 4.90 23.47 10.03
CA ALA A 65 5.43 24.75 10.49
C ALA A 65 4.38 25.88 10.44
N TYR A 66 3.49 25.86 9.44
CA TYR A 66 2.36 26.79 9.40
C TYR A 66 1.41 26.59 10.58
N VAL A 67 1.02 25.34 10.86
CA VAL A 67 0.12 25.01 11.98
C VAL A 67 0.75 25.37 13.33
N GLU A 68 2.04 25.08 13.53
CA GLU A 68 2.79 25.45 14.75
C GLU A 68 2.73 26.96 15.00
N LYS A 69 2.86 27.76 13.93
CA LYS A 69 2.89 29.23 14.02
C LYS A 69 1.50 29.86 14.13
N HIS A 70 0.50 29.29 13.47
CA HIS A 70 -0.81 29.94 13.27
C HIS A 70 -1.97 29.22 13.96
N GLY A 71 -1.71 28.08 14.61
CA GLY A 71 -2.75 27.19 15.12
C GLY A 71 -3.40 26.36 14.02
N LEU A 72 -4.38 25.55 14.39
CA LEU A 72 -5.08 24.71 13.43
C LEU A 72 -6.00 25.58 12.55
N PRO A 73 -5.89 25.48 11.21
CA PRO A 73 -6.85 26.13 10.33
C PRO A 73 -8.27 25.71 10.69
N LEU A 74 -9.18 26.69 10.78
CA LEU A 74 -10.60 26.49 11.06
C LEU A 74 -10.92 25.89 12.44
N GLU A 75 -9.97 25.86 13.37
CA GLU A 75 -10.18 25.36 14.74
C GLU A 75 -11.39 25.98 15.42
N LYS A 76 -11.63 27.29 15.20
CA LYS A 76 -12.78 28.04 15.71
C LYS A 76 -14.16 27.53 15.27
N TYR A 77 -14.23 26.60 14.31
CA TYR A 77 -15.47 25.99 13.82
C TYR A 77 -15.60 24.50 14.19
N ARG A 78 -14.63 23.94 14.93
CA ARG A 78 -14.70 22.54 15.41
C ARG A 78 -15.84 22.40 16.42
N GLN A 79 -16.74 21.42 16.22
CA GLN A 79 -17.93 21.22 17.06
C GLN A 79 -17.77 20.18 18.19
N PHE A 80 -16.61 19.53 18.33
CA PHE A 80 -16.30 18.57 19.40
C PHE A 80 -14.81 18.21 19.38
#